data_AF-A0A6J8D199-F1
#
_entry.id   AF-A0A6J8D199-F1
#
_cell.length_a   1.000
_cell.length_b   1.000
_cell.length_c   1.000
_cell.angle_alpha   90.00
_cell.angle_beta   90.00
_cell.angle_gamma   90.00
#
_symmetry.space_group_name_H-M   'P 1'
#
loop_
_entity.id
_entity.type
_entity.pdbx_description
1 polymer ?
#
loop_
_entity_poly.entity_id
_entity_poly.type
_entity_poly.pdbx_seq_one_letter_code
_entity_poly.pdbx_strand_id
1 'polypeptide(L)'
;MVGEFNSILLETANMSTKFIKRGKPKRDKSNKSRKKPWFSESCEELRISVKNYEKLVNKFPFNAEYRKSFYTFRSRFRRRCKYAEKQYKEKICDELDNCVESNPKVFWKLINKLDQSSTCKTNESLPYNSFKEHFEKLTLEHPEMNRFQENVTKIFESLKAKLPYNNDINELNGVITPTDAQFAVLSISFNDIPALRAALEDADLYE
;
A
#
# COMPACT_ATOMS: atom_id res chain seq x y z
N MET A 1 -2.03 -50.45 -37.41
CA MET A 1 -2.92 -49.53 -36.66
C MET A 1 -2.91 -49.74 -35.15
N VAL A 2 -3.28 -50.90 -34.58
CA VAL A 2 -3.29 -51.05 -33.10
C VAL A 2 -1.89 -50.91 -32.47
N GLY A 3 -0.84 -51.38 -33.16
CA GLY A 3 0.55 -51.25 -32.70
C GLY A 3 1.05 -49.80 -32.63
N GLU A 4 0.71 -48.96 -33.60
CA GLU A 4 1.12 -47.55 -33.64
C GLU A 4 0.41 -46.71 -32.57
N PHE A 5 -0.86 -47.03 -32.28
CA PHE A 5 -1.58 -46.35 -31.22
C PHE A 5 -0.97 -46.65 -29.84
N ASN A 6 -0.61 -47.92 -29.59
CA ASN A 6 0.02 -48.32 -28.34
C ASN A 6 1.43 -47.73 -28.20
N SER A 7 2.20 -47.57 -29.28
CA SER A 7 3.51 -46.92 -29.22
C SER A 7 3.40 -45.44 -28.87
N ILE A 8 2.43 -44.72 -29.46
CA ILE A 8 2.15 -43.31 -29.13
C ILE A 8 1.74 -43.15 -27.66
N LEU A 9 0.88 -44.03 -27.14
CA LEU A 9 0.48 -44.02 -25.73
C LEU A 9 1.66 -44.28 -24.78
N LEU A 10 2.51 -45.24 -25.10
CA LEU A 10 3.70 -45.54 -24.29
C LEU A 10 4.69 -44.39 -24.31
N GLU A 11 4.87 -43.76 -25.48
CA GLU A 11 5.78 -42.63 -25.64
C GLU A 11 5.27 -41.40 -24.88
N THR A 12 3.97 -41.08 -24.98
CA THR A 12 3.37 -39.99 -24.19
C THR A 12 3.41 -40.24 -22.68
N ALA A 13 3.20 -41.48 -22.23
CA ALA A 13 3.37 -41.86 -20.83
C ALA A 13 4.83 -41.72 -20.35
N ASN A 14 5.80 -42.08 -21.20
CA ASN A 14 7.22 -41.93 -20.89
C ASN A 14 7.67 -40.46 -20.89
N MET A 15 7.08 -39.61 -21.74
CA MET A 15 7.35 -38.17 -21.70
C MET A 15 6.75 -37.51 -20.47
N SER A 16 5.52 -37.87 -20.06
CA SER A 16 4.87 -37.28 -18.88
C SER A 16 5.56 -37.64 -17.57
N THR A 17 6.11 -38.85 -17.45
CA THR A 17 6.85 -39.30 -16.25
C THR A 17 8.22 -38.62 -16.09
N LYS A 18 8.87 -38.16 -17.18
CA LYS A 18 10.13 -37.41 -17.11
C LYS A 18 9.97 -36.04 -16.43
N PHE A 19 8.78 -35.44 -16.44
CA PHE A 19 8.51 -34.20 -15.70
C PHE A 19 8.41 -34.40 -14.18
N ILE A 20 8.17 -35.62 -13.72
CA ILE A 20 8.00 -35.94 -12.29
C ILE A 20 9.36 -36.04 -11.57
N LYS A 21 10.46 -36.27 -12.30
CA LYS A 21 11.82 -36.39 -11.74
C LYS A 21 12.60 -35.08 -11.64
N ARG A 22 11.94 -33.92 -11.75
CA ARG A 22 12.57 -32.66 -11.30
C ARG A 22 12.77 -32.80 -9.79
N GLY A 23 14.02 -33.04 -9.38
CA GLY A 23 14.40 -33.15 -7.97
C GLY A 23 13.74 -32.01 -7.20
N LYS A 24 13.05 -32.34 -6.10
CA LYS A 24 12.32 -31.36 -5.28
C LYS A 24 13.24 -30.13 -5.15
N PRO A 25 12.80 -28.94 -5.59
CA PRO A 25 13.64 -27.76 -5.52
C PRO A 25 14.21 -27.71 -4.11
N LYS A 26 15.55 -27.59 -4.00
CA LYS A 26 16.22 -27.45 -2.71
C LYS A 26 15.41 -26.39 -1.98
N ARG A 27 14.75 -26.77 -0.87
CA ARG A 27 13.94 -25.84 -0.10
C ARG A 27 14.89 -24.74 0.34
N ASP A 28 14.87 -23.60 -0.34
CA ASP A 28 15.53 -22.41 0.14
C ASP A 28 15.10 -22.27 1.59
N LYS A 29 16.09 -22.16 2.49
CA LYS A 29 15.90 -22.11 3.94
C LYS A 29 14.72 -21.19 4.19
N SER A 30 13.57 -21.77 4.52
CA SER A 30 12.30 -21.05 4.45
C SER A 30 12.46 -19.79 5.27
N ASN A 31 12.40 -18.62 4.61
CA ASN A 31 12.33 -17.35 5.31
C ASN A 31 11.24 -17.53 6.35
N LYS A 32 11.63 -17.57 7.64
CA LYS A 32 10.67 -17.73 8.73
C LYS A 32 9.68 -16.61 8.52
N SER A 33 8.49 -16.93 8.03
CA SER A 33 7.48 -15.93 7.70
C SER A 33 7.30 -15.10 8.96
N ARG A 34 7.69 -13.82 8.91
CA ARG A 34 7.63 -12.95 10.09
C ARG A 34 6.21 -13.08 10.62
N LYS A 35 6.08 -13.57 11.86
CA LYS A 35 4.76 -13.68 12.49
C LYS A 35 4.14 -12.29 12.46
N LYS A 36 2.89 -12.19 12.06
CA LYS A 36 2.20 -10.91 12.03
C LYS A 36 2.22 -10.33 13.45
N PRO A 37 2.52 -9.04 13.63
CA PRO A 37 2.72 -8.46 14.96
C PRO A 37 1.45 -8.49 15.82
N TRP A 38 0.28 -8.45 15.18
CA TRP A 38 -1.03 -8.56 15.85
C TRP A 38 -1.46 -9.99 16.18
N PHE A 39 -0.70 -11.01 15.77
CA PHE A 39 -1.10 -12.40 15.93
C PHE A 39 -0.73 -12.91 17.32
N SER A 40 -1.70 -12.87 18.23
CA SER A 40 -1.55 -13.30 19.62
C SER A 40 -1.65 -14.83 19.81
N GLU A 41 -1.29 -15.29 21.00
CA GLU A 41 -1.43 -16.69 21.44
C GLU A 41 -2.87 -17.20 21.28
N SER A 42 -3.87 -16.39 21.67
CA SER A 42 -5.28 -16.72 21.49
C SER A 42 -5.69 -16.99 20.03
N CYS A 43 -5.03 -16.34 19.07
CA CYS A 43 -5.24 -16.63 17.64
C CYS A 43 -4.61 -17.96 17.24
N GLU A 44 -3.44 -18.32 17.80
CA GLU A 44 -2.76 -19.59 17.52
C GLU A 44 -3.54 -20.78 18.11
N GLU A 45 -4.08 -20.67 19.32
CA GLU A 45 -4.92 -21.71 19.93
C GLU A 45 -6.13 -22.06 19.06
N LEU A 46 -6.84 -21.03 18.57
CA LEU A 46 -7.95 -21.21 17.64
C LEU A 46 -7.49 -21.80 16.30
N ARG A 47 -6.32 -21.41 15.80
CA ARG A 47 -5.75 -21.98 14.57
C ARG A 47 -5.41 -23.46 14.74
N ILE A 48 -4.85 -23.86 15.87
CA ILE A 48 -4.58 -25.26 16.22
C ILE A 48 -5.89 -26.04 16.25
N SER A 49 -6.92 -25.49 16.90
CA SER A 49 -8.25 -26.09 16.97
C SER A 49 -8.86 -26.30 15.59
N VAL A 50 -8.80 -25.28 14.71
CA VAL A 50 -9.26 -25.39 13.32
C VAL A 50 -8.53 -26.50 12.57
N LYS A 51 -7.19 -26.58 12.69
CA LYS A 51 -6.39 -27.64 12.05
C LYS A 51 -6.73 -29.03 12.57
N ASN A 52 -7.01 -29.16 13.87
CA ASN A 52 -7.39 -30.45 14.45
C ASN A 52 -8.74 -30.92 13.90
N TYR A 53 -9.74 -30.05 13.85
CA TYR A 53 -11.03 -30.39 13.25
C TYR A 53 -10.96 -30.59 11.74
N GLU A 54 -10.10 -29.87 11.03
CA GLU A 54 -9.84 -30.11 9.61
C GLU A 54 -9.34 -31.54 9.35
N LYS A 55 -8.39 -32.02 10.17
CA LYS A 55 -7.93 -33.42 10.11
C LYS A 55 -9.06 -34.40 10.39
N LEU A 56 -9.92 -34.12 11.38
CA LEU A 56 -11.07 -34.98 11.70
C LEU A 56 -12.10 -35.02 10.57
N VAL A 57 -12.40 -33.88 9.94
CA VAL A 57 -13.30 -33.80 8.78
C VAL A 57 -12.73 -34.59 7.60
N ASN A 58 -11.42 -34.48 7.35
CA ASN A 58 -10.77 -35.25 6.28
C ASN A 58 -10.78 -36.76 6.55
N LYS A 59 -10.66 -37.16 7.82
CA LYS A 59 -10.70 -38.58 8.24
C LYS A 59 -12.13 -39.15 8.25
N PHE A 60 -13.12 -38.32 8.61
CA PHE A 60 -14.52 -38.72 8.79
C PHE A 60 -15.47 -37.73 8.09
N PRO A 61 -15.53 -37.73 6.74
CA PRO A 61 -16.22 -36.69 5.97
C PRO A 61 -17.74 -36.66 6.16
N PHE A 62 -18.35 -37.79 6.51
CA PHE A 62 -19.80 -37.91 6.70
C PHE A 62 -20.27 -37.56 8.12
N ASN A 63 -19.34 -37.40 9.07
CA ASN A 63 -19.70 -37.02 10.43
C ASN A 63 -20.11 -35.53 10.47
N ALA A 64 -21.40 -35.28 10.71
CA ALA A 64 -21.96 -33.94 10.76
C ALA A 64 -21.40 -33.08 11.91
N GLU A 65 -21.05 -33.69 13.05
CA GLU A 65 -20.56 -33.00 14.24
C GLU A 65 -19.17 -32.39 14.00
N TYR A 66 -18.26 -33.14 13.37
CA TYR A 66 -16.92 -32.61 13.04
C TYR A 66 -16.99 -31.49 12.01
N ARG A 67 -17.87 -31.59 11.01
CA ARG A 67 -18.09 -30.50 10.04
C ARG A 67 -18.62 -29.25 10.73
N LYS A 68 -19.66 -29.38 11.56
CA LYS A 68 -20.22 -28.27 12.34
C LYS A 68 -19.15 -27.60 13.18
N SER A 69 -18.40 -28.40 13.95
CA SER A 69 -17.32 -27.91 14.81
C SER A 69 -16.23 -27.18 14.01
N PHE A 70 -15.77 -27.76 12.90
CA PHE A 70 -14.79 -27.13 12.01
C PHE A 70 -15.24 -25.72 11.57
N TYR A 71 -16.46 -25.58 11.05
CA TYR A 71 -16.97 -24.28 10.61
C TYR A 71 -17.16 -23.30 11.78
N THR A 72 -17.60 -23.78 12.95
CA THR A 72 -17.69 -22.96 14.17
C THR A 72 -16.32 -22.41 14.57
N PHE A 73 -15.30 -23.27 14.71
CA PHE A 73 -13.94 -22.83 15.07
C PHE A 73 -13.32 -21.95 13.99
N ARG A 74 -13.56 -22.24 12.71
CA ARG A 74 -13.06 -21.42 11.59
C ARG A 74 -13.65 -20.01 11.61
N SER A 75 -14.95 -19.88 11.89
CA SER A 75 -15.63 -18.59 12.03
C SER A 75 -15.09 -17.81 13.24
N ARG A 76 -14.95 -18.48 14.40
CA ARG A 76 -14.36 -17.89 15.62
C ARG A 76 -12.92 -17.38 15.38
N PHE A 77 -12.08 -18.20 14.76
CA PHE A 77 -10.71 -17.82 14.39
C PHE A 77 -10.68 -16.58 13.50
N ARG A 78 -11.50 -16.53 12.45
CA ARG A 78 -11.59 -15.35 11.55
C ARG A 78 -12.01 -14.09 12.30
N ARG A 79 -13.03 -14.17 13.15
CA ARG A 79 -13.48 -13.03 13.97
C ARG A 79 -12.38 -12.56 14.92
N ARG A 80 -11.69 -13.48 15.59
CA ARG A 80 -10.61 -13.16 16.52
C ARG A 80 -9.42 -12.50 15.81
N CYS A 81 -9.02 -13.00 14.64
CA CYS A 81 -7.98 -12.38 13.82
C CYS A 81 -8.35 -10.95 13.42
N LYS A 82 -9.58 -10.71 12.93
CA LYS A 82 -10.05 -9.36 12.58
C LYS A 82 -10.04 -8.42 13.79
N TYR A 83 -10.49 -8.90 14.94
CA TYR A 83 -10.51 -8.13 16.18
C TYR A 83 -9.08 -7.78 16.64
N ALA A 84 -8.17 -8.76 16.66
CA ALA A 84 -6.78 -8.54 17.05
C ALA A 84 -6.07 -7.58 16.09
N GLU A 85 -6.34 -7.69 14.78
CA GLU A 85 -5.84 -6.75 13.78
C GLU A 85 -6.37 -5.33 14.03
N LYS A 86 -7.67 -5.17 14.32
CA LYS A 86 -8.28 -3.87 14.62
C LYS A 86 -7.64 -3.23 15.85
N GLN A 87 -7.53 -3.98 16.94
CA GLN A 87 -6.94 -3.52 18.20
C GLN A 87 -5.47 -3.11 18.03
N TYR A 88 -4.73 -3.84 17.20
CA TYR A 88 -3.35 -3.46 16.87
C TYR A 88 -3.28 -2.15 16.08
N LYS A 89 -4.21 -1.92 15.13
CA LYS A 89 -4.29 -0.65 14.39
C LYS A 89 -4.67 0.50 15.31
N GLU A 90 -5.69 0.33 16.14
CA GLU A 90 -6.11 1.31 17.16
C GLU A 90 -4.92 1.69 18.05
N LYS A 91 -4.20 0.70 18.58
CA LYS A 91 -3.00 0.94 19.38
C LYS A 91 -1.91 1.72 18.64
N ILE A 92 -1.69 1.45 17.35
CA ILE A 92 -0.70 2.22 16.57
C ILE A 92 -1.17 3.66 16.37
N CYS A 93 -2.46 3.90 16.11
CA CYS A 93 -3.00 5.25 16.03
C CYS A 93 -2.77 6.00 17.34
N ASP A 94 -3.09 5.37 18.48
CA ASP A 94 -2.85 5.95 19.81
C ASP A 94 -1.35 6.24 20.02
N GLU A 95 -0.46 5.33 19.62
CA GLU A 95 1.00 5.56 19.68
C GLU A 95 1.45 6.71 18.77
N LEU A 96 0.85 6.85 17.58
CA LEU A 96 1.16 7.92 16.64
C LEU A 96 0.74 9.28 17.20
N ASP A 97 -0.49 9.41 17.69
CA ASP A 97 -1.02 10.65 18.25
C ASP A 97 -0.15 11.16 19.41
N ASN A 98 0.31 10.26 20.28
CA ASN A 98 1.23 10.60 21.37
C ASN A 98 2.66 10.95 20.90
N CYS A 99 3.09 10.44 19.75
CA CYS A 99 4.44 10.65 19.23
C CYS A 99 4.60 11.94 18.41
N VAL A 100 3.52 12.54 17.90
CA VAL A 100 3.57 13.74 17.04
C VAL A 100 4.34 14.87 17.73
N GLU A 101 4.02 15.14 18.99
CA GLU A 101 4.60 16.26 19.73
C GLU A 101 5.93 15.88 20.40
N SER A 102 6.08 14.61 20.81
CA SER A 102 7.21 14.17 21.63
C SER A 102 8.46 13.76 20.83
N ASN A 103 8.29 13.06 19.70
CA ASN A 103 9.45 12.54 18.95
C ASN A 103 9.13 12.20 17.48
N PRO A 104 9.44 13.12 16.53
CA PRO A 104 9.12 12.92 15.12
C PRO A 104 9.85 11.72 14.49
N LYS A 105 11.02 11.31 15.02
CA LYS A 105 11.74 10.14 14.49
C LYS A 105 11.00 8.83 14.77
N VAL A 106 10.31 8.72 15.91
CA VAL A 106 9.53 7.52 16.28
C VAL A 106 8.26 7.45 15.42
N PHE A 107 7.62 8.60 15.21
CA PHE A 107 6.47 8.74 14.32
C PHE A 107 6.75 8.18 12.92
N TRP A 108 7.80 8.66 12.25
CA TRP A 108 8.16 8.17 10.91
C TRP A 108 8.53 6.68 10.89
N LYS A 109 9.14 6.15 11.96
CA LYS A 109 9.39 4.71 12.08
C LYS A 109 8.09 3.90 12.19
N LEU A 110 7.08 4.40 12.89
CA LEU A 110 5.77 3.74 13.00
C LEU A 110 5.02 3.76 11.66
N ILE A 111 5.02 4.90 10.96
CA ILE A 111 4.46 5.00 9.60
C ILE A 111 5.14 4.02 8.64
N ASN A 112 6.47 4.01 8.61
CA ASN A 112 7.20 3.10 7.73
C ASN A 112 6.95 1.61 8.06
N LYS A 113 6.69 1.28 9.33
CA LYS A 113 6.28 -0.08 9.73
C LYS A 113 4.89 -0.45 9.24
N LEU A 114 3.94 0.51 9.25
CA LEU A 114 2.60 0.32 8.70
C LEU A 114 2.67 0.07 7.18
N ASP A 115 3.45 0.89 6.48
CA ASP A 115 3.54 0.87 5.02
C ASP A 115 4.20 -0.41 4.49
N GLN A 116 5.20 -0.93 5.21
CA GLN A 116 5.81 -2.23 4.89
C GLN A 116 4.86 -3.43 5.14
N SER A 117 3.79 -3.25 5.90
CA SER A 117 2.81 -4.31 6.16
C SER A 117 1.72 -4.40 5.09
N SER A 118 1.47 -3.29 4.38
CA SER A 118 0.62 -3.21 3.20
C SER A 118 1.43 -3.54 1.94
N THR A 119 1.87 -4.78 1.78
CA THR A 119 2.34 -5.26 0.46
C THR A 119 1.21 -5.42 -0.55
N CYS A 120 0.14 -4.61 -0.46
CA CYS A 120 -0.67 -4.31 -1.63
C CYS A 120 0.21 -3.41 -2.50
N LYS A 121 1.06 -4.05 -3.31
CA LYS A 121 1.62 -3.42 -4.50
C LYS A 121 0.48 -3.19 -5.49
N THR A 122 -0.49 -2.36 -5.13
CA THR A 122 -1.30 -1.69 -6.14
C THR A 122 -0.38 -0.63 -6.71
N ASN A 123 0.48 -1.05 -7.64
CA ASN A 123 1.12 -0.14 -8.60
C ASN A 123 0.09 0.49 -9.56
N GLU A 124 -1.20 0.37 -9.23
CA GLU A 124 -2.26 1.14 -9.85
C GLU A 124 -2.09 2.58 -9.36
N SER A 125 -1.23 3.31 -10.08
CA SER A 125 -1.24 4.76 -10.10
C SER A 125 -2.69 5.19 -10.10
N LEU A 126 -3.12 5.93 -9.07
CA LEU A 126 -4.45 6.51 -9.07
C LEU A 126 -4.62 7.25 -10.40
N PRO A 127 -5.70 6.98 -11.16
CA PRO A 127 -5.96 7.71 -12.39
C PRO A 127 -6.03 9.20 -12.07
N TYR A 128 -5.30 10.00 -12.85
CA TYR A 128 -5.22 11.46 -12.66
C TYR A 128 -6.61 12.10 -12.48
N ASN A 129 -7.59 11.65 -13.26
CA ASN A 129 -8.96 12.16 -13.19
C ASN A 129 -9.64 11.89 -11.84
N SER A 130 -9.46 10.70 -11.26
CA SER A 130 -10.06 10.37 -9.95
C SER A 130 -9.43 11.18 -8.82
N PHE A 131 -8.12 11.45 -8.91
CA PHE A 131 -7.44 12.33 -7.96
C PHE A 131 -7.91 13.79 -8.12
N LYS A 132 -7.99 14.27 -9.36
CA LYS A 132 -8.44 15.63 -9.68
C LYS A 132 -9.87 15.89 -9.19
N GLU A 133 -10.82 14.99 -9.47
CA GLU A 133 -12.21 15.10 -9.02
C GLU A 133 -12.32 15.14 -7.48
N HIS A 134 -11.57 14.28 -6.78
CA HIS A 134 -11.52 14.29 -5.32
C HIS A 134 -11.00 15.63 -4.79
N PHE A 135 -9.95 16.16 -5.43
CA PHE A 135 -9.34 17.42 -5.03
C PHE A 135 -10.28 18.60 -5.26
N GLU A 136 -10.92 18.68 -6.43
CA GLU A 136 -11.92 19.72 -6.76
C GLU A 136 -13.09 19.70 -5.76
N LYS A 137 -13.53 18.50 -5.34
CA LYS A 137 -14.57 18.37 -4.33
C LYS A 137 -14.15 18.90 -2.96
N LEU A 138 -12.93 18.60 -2.51
CA LEU A 138 -12.40 19.13 -1.25
C LEU A 138 -12.29 20.66 -1.27
N THR A 139 -11.88 21.26 -2.40
CA THR A 139 -11.80 22.72 -2.54
C THR A 139 -13.17 23.40 -2.51
N LEU A 140 -14.21 22.73 -3.00
CA LEU A 140 -15.59 23.25 -2.97
C LEU A 140 -16.19 23.24 -1.56
N GLU A 141 -15.84 22.26 -0.72
CA GLU A 141 -16.37 22.12 0.64
C GLU A 141 -15.76 23.13 1.64
N HIS A 142 -14.58 23.67 1.34
CA HIS A 142 -13.87 24.62 2.21
C HIS A 142 -13.64 25.98 1.51
N PRO A 143 -14.54 26.97 1.65
CA PRO A 143 -14.40 28.27 1.01
C PRO A 143 -13.14 29.05 1.45
N GLU A 144 -12.53 28.69 2.57
CA GLU A 144 -11.23 29.23 3.00
C GLU A 144 -10.07 28.80 2.08
N MET A 145 -10.17 27.63 1.43
CA MET A 145 -9.20 27.18 0.42
C MET A 145 -9.26 28.02 -0.86
N ASN A 146 -10.42 28.59 -1.20
CA ASN A 146 -10.52 29.49 -2.36
C ASN A 146 -9.65 30.75 -2.19
N ARG A 147 -9.57 31.29 -0.97
CA ARG A 147 -8.65 32.41 -0.67
C ARG A 147 -7.19 32.01 -0.79
N PHE A 148 -6.85 30.79 -0.36
CA PHE A 148 -5.50 30.27 -0.56
C PHE A 148 -5.17 30.11 -2.04
N GLN A 149 -6.11 29.59 -2.83
CA GLN A 149 -5.94 29.39 -4.28
C GLN A 149 -5.77 30.72 -5.02
N GLU A 150 -6.55 31.75 -4.67
CA GLU A 150 -6.38 33.12 -5.18
C GLU A 150 -5.03 33.74 -4.79
N ASN A 151 -4.53 33.46 -3.58
CA ASN A 151 -3.23 33.95 -3.15
C ASN A 151 -2.09 33.23 -3.90
N VAL A 152 -2.21 31.93 -4.11
CA VAL A 152 -1.23 31.14 -4.88
C VAL A 152 -1.19 31.60 -6.34
N THR A 153 -2.35 31.84 -6.98
CA THR A 153 -2.38 32.34 -8.36
C THR A 153 -1.78 33.74 -8.46
N LYS A 154 -2.08 34.64 -7.52
CA LYS A 154 -1.44 35.97 -7.47
C LYS A 154 0.07 35.90 -7.30
N ILE A 155 0.57 35.01 -6.43
CA ILE A 155 2.01 34.76 -6.28
C ILE A 155 2.60 34.21 -7.57
N PHE A 156 1.89 33.30 -8.24
CA PHE A 156 2.36 32.73 -9.50
C PHE A 156 2.44 33.77 -10.63
N GLU A 157 1.46 34.66 -10.71
CA GLU A 157 1.43 35.78 -11.66
C GLU A 157 2.51 36.82 -11.36
N SER A 158 2.73 37.15 -10.08
CA SER A 158 3.79 38.07 -9.69
C SER A 158 5.19 37.49 -9.97
N LEU A 159 5.38 36.18 -9.75
CA LEU A 159 6.61 35.48 -10.12
C LEU A 159 6.82 35.44 -11.64
N LYS A 160 5.76 35.19 -12.43
CA LYS A 160 5.84 35.26 -13.90
C LYS A 160 6.23 36.66 -14.39
N ALA A 161 5.76 37.71 -13.72
CA ALA A 161 6.09 39.09 -14.08
C ALA A 161 7.51 39.49 -13.66
N LYS A 162 8.01 38.97 -12.53
CA LYS A 162 9.36 39.23 -12.02
C LYS A 162 10.45 38.40 -12.73
N LEU A 163 10.12 37.23 -13.26
CA LEU A 163 11.07 36.41 -14.00
C LEU A 163 11.29 37.00 -15.40
N PRO A 164 12.53 37.39 -15.78
CA PRO A 164 12.81 37.78 -17.15
C PRO A 164 12.46 36.59 -18.05
N TYR A 165 11.60 36.86 -19.02
CA TYR A 165 11.15 35.88 -20.00
C TYR A 165 12.34 35.47 -20.90
N ASN A 166 13.25 34.66 -20.37
CA ASN A 166 14.26 34.01 -21.19
C ASN A 166 13.54 32.92 -21.97
N ASN A 167 13.32 33.21 -23.26
CA ASN A 167 12.76 32.31 -24.25
C ASN A 167 13.52 30.96 -24.37
N ASP A 168 14.66 30.81 -23.69
CA ASP A 168 15.51 29.63 -23.72
C ASP A 168 14.96 28.44 -22.91
N ILE A 169 13.93 28.61 -22.08
CA ILE A 169 13.30 27.49 -21.34
C ILE A 169 12.34 26.68 -22.25
N ASN A 170 11.97 27.20 -23.42
CA ASN A 170 11.10 26.49 -24.36
C ASN A 170 11.79 25.34 -25.13
N GLU A 171 13.10 25.14 -24.97
CA GLU A 171 13.79 24.00 -25.61
C GLU A 171 13.73 22.69 -24.79
N LEU A 172 13.24 22.71 -23.54
CA LEU A 172 12.94 21.49 -22.78
C LEU A 172 11.46 21.10 -22.88
N ASN A 173 11.00 20.83 -24.10
CA ASN A 173 9.93 19.91 -24.52
C ASN A 173 8.78 19.59 -23.55
N GLY A 174 8.18 20.62 -22.94
CA GLY A 174 6.90 20.53 -22.28
C GLY A 174 6.41 21.92 -21.94
N VAL A 175 5.33 22.36 -22.57
CA VAL A 175 4.64 23.58 -22.15
C VAL A 175 4.16 23.34 -20.72
N ILE A 176 4.89 23.86 -19.73
CA ILE A 176 4.47 23.80 -18.33
C ILE A 176 3.18 24.59 -18.25
N THR A 177 2.07 23.87 -18.11
CA THR A 177 0.77 24.52 -17.97
C THR A 177 0.69 25.15 -16.57
N PRO A 178 -0.14 26.18 -16.37
CA PRO A 178 -0.39 26.74 -15.04
C PRO A 178 -0.78 25.67 -14.00
N THR A 179 -1.46 24.61 -14.46
CA THR A 179 -1.82 23.43 -13.68
C THR A 179 -0.61 22.61 -13.22
N ASP A 180 0.40 22.40 -14.07
CA ASP A 180 1.60 21.64 -13.71
C ASP A 180 2.42 22.38 -12.64
N ALA A 181 2.45 23.71 -12.73
CA ALA A 181 3.15 24.51 -11.74
C ALA A 181 2.40 24.62 -10.41
N GLN A 182 1.05 24.62 -10.42
CA GLN A 182 0.25 24.46 -9.20
C GLN A 182 0.52 23.11 -8.53
N PHE A 183 0.66 22.03 -9.32
CA PHE A 183 1.05 20.71 -8.80
C PHE A 183 2.47 20.69 -8.22
N ALA A 184 3.42 21.39 -8.85
CA ALA A 184 4.79 21.51 -8.33
C ALA A 184 4.81 22.26 -6.98
N VAL A 185 4.06 23.35 -6.85
CA VAL A 185 3.96 24.12 -5.60
C VAL A 185 3.27 23.31 -4.49
N LEU A 186 2.26 22.52 -4.80
CA LEU A 186 1.54 21.68 -3.82
C LEU A 186 2.31 20.39 -3.45
N SER A 187 3.28 19.97 -4.27
CA SER A 187 4.15 18.80 -3.98
C SER A 187 5.41 19.18 -3.20
N ILE A 188 5.70 20.47 -3.05
CA ILE A 188 6.68 20.95 -2.09
C ILE A 188 6.10 20.69 -0.69
N SER A 189 6.81 19.88 0.09
CA SER A 189 6.44 19.49 1.45
C SER A 189 6.17 20.73 2.31
N PHE A 190 5.13 20.69 3.16
CA PHE A 190 4.83 21.77 4.12
C PHE A 190 6.05 22.17 4.99
N ASN A 191 7.05 21.30 5.12
CA ASN A 191 8.29 21.57 5.84
C ASN A 191 9.24 22.54 5.11
N ASP A 192 9.07 22.76 3.82
CA ASP A 192 9.95 23.62 3.00
C ASP A 192 9.39 25.05 2.86
N ILE A 193 8.16 25.31 3.35
CA ILE A 193 7.52 26.62 3.34
C ILE A 193 8.36 27.70 4.06
N PRO A 194 9.00 27.44 5.22
CA PRO A 194 9.87 28.44 5.86
C PRO A 194 11.11 28.79 5.03
N ALA A 195 11.69 27.81 4.32
CA ALA A 195 12.86 28.02 3.47
C ALA A 195 12.51 28.80 2.20
N LEU A 196 11.35 28.51 1.60
CA LEU A 196 10.79 29.28 0.49
C LEU A 196 10.47 30.72 0.88
N ARG A 197 9.92 30.92 2.09
CA ARG A 197 9.64 32.25 2.62
C ARG A 197 10.93 33.05 2.84
N ALA A 198 11.95 32.44 3.42
CA ALA A 198 13.27 33.07 3.61
C ALA A 198 13.93 33.42 2.26
N ALA A 199 13.86 32.52 1.27
CA ALA A 199 14.41 32.78 -0.06
C ALA A 199 13.68 33.89 -0.83
N LEU A 200 12.36 34.07 -0.59
CA LEU A 200 11.58 35.16 -1.16
C LEU A 200 11.88 36.49 -0.48
N GLU A 201 12.05 36.50 0.84
CA GLU A 201 12.44 37.69 1.62
C GLU A 201 13.88 38.14 1.27
N ASP A 202 14.80 37.22 1.00
CA ASP A 202 16.16 37.53 0.53
C ASP A 202 16.19 38.07 -0.91
N ALA A 203 15.22 37.71 -1.75
CA ALA A 203 15.13 38.18 -3.14
C ALA A 203 14.61 39.63 -3.24
N ASP A 204 13.85 40.12 -2.26
CA ASP A 204 13.34 41.50 -2.20
C ASP A 204 14.35 42.49 -1.53
N LEU A 205 15.57 42.04 -1.19
CA LEU A 205 16.64 42.86 -0.61
C LEU A 205 17.62 43.48 -1.63
N TYR A 206 17.32 43.36 -2.92
CA TYR A 206 18.09 43.98 -4.02
C TYR A 206 17.21 44.87 -4.92
N GLU A 207 16.46 45.80 -4.32
CA GLU A 207 16.07 47.07 -4.95
C GLU A 207 16.80 48.23 -4.29
#